data_AF-A0A921S794-F1
#
_entry.id   AF-A0A921S794-F1
#
_cell.length_a   1.000
_cell.length_b   1.000
_cell.length_c   1.000
_cell.angle_alpha   90.00
_cell.angle_beta   90.00
_cell.angle_gamma   90.00
#
_symmetry.space_group_name_H-M   'P 1'
#
loop_
_entity.id
_entity.type
_entity.pdbx_description
1 polymer ?
#
loop_
_entity_poly.entity_id
_entity_poly.type
_entity_poly.pdbx_seq_one_letter_code
_entity_poly.pdbx_strand_id
1 'polypeptide(L)'
;MFVWKDFVGKVLEAAEKCPKTAALIYTLSTGEEHQDEPVVPDMVIFRNETEGDSLSDGTSAARAMGTQEAAHVDRILKVLDVNCLTEDAPAADVLGNNGVVNCGVGLWVLPSFINHSCHPNARRTHIGDHAIVHASRDIKAGEEITFPYFDVLVPVSKRREASRAWGFECKCDRCRFEAEDSILRQEILKSEKDLASGGDIGAVVVRLEEKMRKSVVRERQKAFLRASFWSAYSALYDSDKLMRKWGRRVPSEALVAETVADVVSGNESVLKAMLRGSRDGNGCGNRLEVEDKVVRIGRATYGKLVKRHAMRDLFRLTLDATNKINI
;
A
#
# COMPACT_ATOMS: atom_id res chain seq x y z
N MET A 1 -11.18 -10.28 -19.57
CA MET A 1 -10.61 -11.08 -20.68
C MET A 1 -10.23 -10.25 -21.91
N PHE A 2 -11.07 -9.30 -22.38
CA PHE A 2 -10.71 -8.44 -23.54
C PHE A 2 -9.56 -7.46 -23.26
N VAL A 3 -9.45 -6.90 -22.05
CA VAL A 3 -8.36 -5.97 -21.66
C VAL A 3 -6.98 -6.65 -21.71
N TRP A 4 -6.90 -7.95 -21.40
CA TRP A 4 -5.65 -8.69 -21.40
C TRP A 4 -5.13 -9.00 -22.80
N LYS A 5 -6.01 -9.25 -23.78
CA LYS A 5 -5.58 -9.58 -25.15
C LYS A 5 -4.81 -8.43 -25.81
N ASP A 6 -5.33 -7.21 -25.69
CA ASP A 6 -4.68 -6.02 -26.26
C ASP A 6 -3.38 -5.70 -25.51
N PHE A 7 -3.34 -5.93 -24.19
CA PHE A 7 -2.14 -5.66 -23.40
C PHE A 7 -1.03 -6.68 -23.65
N VAL A 8 -1.37 -7.97 -23.74
CA VAL A 8 -0.43 -9.05 -24.13
C VAL A 8 0.21 -8.74 -25.47
N GLY A 9 -0.59 -8.32 -26.47
CA GLY A 9 -0.08 -7.92 -27.78
C GLY A 9 0.96 -6.79 -27.70
N LYS A 10 0.69 -5.75 -26.90
CA LYS A 10 1.63 -4.64 -26.68
C LYS A 10 2.93 -5.09 -25.99
N VAL A 11 2.84 -6.01 -25.03
CA VAL A 11 4.02 -6.54 -24.32
C VAL A 11 4.87 -7.40 -25.25
N LEU A 12 4.24 -8.24 -26.07
CA LEU A 12 4.92 -9.03 -27.10
C LEU A 12 5.60 -8.14 -28.14
N GLU A 13 4.90 -7.13 -28.66
CA GLU A 13 5.46 -6.15 -29.59
C GLU A 13 6.66 -5.40 -28.99
N ALA A 14 6.61 -5.05 -27.70
CA ALA A 14 7.73 -4.41 -27.01
C ALA A 14 8.92 -5.36 -26.82
N ALA A 15 8.66 -6.64 -26.53
CA ALA A 15 9.69 -7.68 -26.43
C ALA A 15 10.37 -7.95 -27.79
N GLU A 16 9.60 -7.99 -28.88
CA GLU A 16 10.10 -8.15 -30.25
C GLU A 16 11.02 -6.99 -30.67
N LYS A 17 10.65 -5.75 -30.33
CA LYS A 17 11.42 -4.55 -30.69
C LYS A 17 12.73 -4.41 -29.92
N CYS A 18 12.89 -5.04 -28.76
CA CYS A 18 14.04 -4.86 -27.90
C CYS A 18 14.44 -6.17 -27.19
N PRO A 19 15.54 -6.83 -27.61
CA PRO A 19 16.02 -8.05 -26.97
C PRO A 19 16.32 -7.90 -25.48
N LYS A 20 16.77 -6.71 -25.04
CA LYS A 20 16.96 -6.40 -23.61
C LYS A 20 15.64 -6.41 -22.86
N THR A 21 14.59 -5.79 -23.40
CA THR A 21 13.24 -5.81 -22.82
C THR A 21 12.70 -7.23 -22.74
N ALA A 22 12.85 -8.03 -23.80
CA ALA A 22 12.48 -9.44 -23.77
C ALA A 22 13.22 -10.20 -22.67
N ALA A 23 14.55 -10.11 -22.60
CA ALA A 23 15.33 -10.78 -21.57
C ALA A 23 14.87 -10.40 -20.16
N LEU A 24 14.65 -9.11 -19.91
CA LEU A 24 14.15 -8.60 -18.64
C LEU A 24 12.76 -9.14 -18.29
N ILE A 25 11.81 -9.16 -19.22
CA ILE A 25 10.48 -9.74 -18.98
C ILE A 25 10.57 -11.23 -18.61
N TYR A 26 11.51 -11.96 -19.21
CA TYR A 26 11.67 -13.40 -18.95
C TYR A 26 12.30 -13.70 -17.58
N THR A 27 12.87 -12.70 -16.91
CA THR A 27 13.31 -12.83 -15.51
C THR A 27 12.16 -12.72 -14.50
N LEU A 28 10.98 -12.31 -14.93
CA LEU A 28 9.82 -12.15 -14.04
C LEU A 28 9.17 -13.51 -13.73
N SER A 29 8.60 -13.59 -12.54
CA SER A 29 7.89 -14.78 -12.06
C SER A 29 6.63 -15.05 -12.89
N THR A 30 6.30 -16.32 -13.11
CA THR A 30 5.03 -16.78 -13.68
C THR A 30 4.04 -17.23 -12.60
N GLY A 31 4.42 -17.19 -11.32
CA GLY A 31 3.63 -17.66 -10.19
C GLY A 31 3.57 -19.19 -10.05
N GLU A 32 4.32 -19.91 -10.88
CA GLU A 32 4.37 -21.38 -10.91
C GLU A 32 5.72 -21.92 -10.40
N GLU A 33 6.64 -21.04 -9.99
CA GLU A 33 7.96 -21.42 -9.49
C GLU A 33 7.89 -22.19 -8.15
N HIS A 34 8.84 -23.12 -7.95
CA HIS A 34 8.98 -23.83 -6.69
C HIS A 34 9.60 -22.92 -5.60
N GLN A 35 9.20 -23.12 -4.33
CA GLN A 35 9.60 -22.27 -3.19
C GLN A 35 11.12 -22.21 -2.92
N ASP A 36 11.91 -23.10 -3.52
CA ASP A 36 13.35 -23.22 -3.29
C ASP A 36 14.23 -22.52 -4.36
N GLU A 37 13.64 -21.88 -5.38
CA GLU A 37 14.39 -21.15 -6.41
C GLU A 37 14.58 -19.66 -6.03
N PRO A 38 15.80 -19.10 -6.10
CA PRO A 38 16.00 -17.68 -5.87
C PRO A 38 15.48 -16.87 -7.06
N VAL A 39 14.36 -16.17 -6.85
CA VAL A 39 13.56 -15.51 -7.90
C VAL A 39 14.12 -14.16 -8.37
N VAL A 40 15.09 -13.56 -7.66
CA VAL A 40 15.60 -12.21 -7.97
C VAL A 40 16.93 -12.30 -8.72
N PRO A 41 17.02 -11.85 -9.99
CA PRO A 41 18.27 -11.83 -10.73
C PRO A 41 19.24 -10.80 -10.15
N ASP A 42 20.50 -10.82 -10.57
CA ASP A 42 21.44 -9.74 -10.22
C ASP A 42 20.88 -8.40 -10.73
N MET A 43 20.61 -7.48 -9.80
CA MET A 43 20.01 -6.18 -10.08
C MET A 43 20.89 -5.28 -10.98
N VAL A 44 22.14 -5.67 -11.22
CA VAL A 44 23.03 -5.02 -12.21
C VAL A 44 22.43 -5.01 -13.61
N ILE A 45 21.57 -5.98 -13.98
CA ILE A 45 20.93 -6.02 -15.32
C ILE A 45 20.05 -4.80 -15.63
N PHE A 46 19.62 -4.06 -14.61
CA PHE A 46 18.80 -2.85 -14.73
C PHE A 46 19.62 -1.55 -14.83
N ARG A 47 20.95 -1.61 -14.70
CA ARG A 47 21.79 -0.41 -14.85
C ARG A 47 21.83 0.04 -16.31
N ASN A 48 21.77 1.35 -16.54
CA ASN A 48 21.87 1.93 -17.88
C ASN A 48 23.30 1.81 -18.45
N GLU A 49 24.32 1.65 -17.60
CA GLU A 49 25.75 1.69 -17.98
C GLU A 49 26.30 0.36 -18.54
N THR A 50 25.53 -0.73 -18.51
CA THR A 50 25.94 -2.00 -19.12
C THR A 50 25.55 -2.03 -20.60
N GLU A 51 26.30 -1.31 -21.44
CA GLU A 51 26.27 -1.48 -22.91
C GLU A 51 27.19 -2.61 -23.40
N GLY A 52 27.80 -3.40 -22.49
CA GLY A 52 28.72 -4.48 -22.86
C GLY A 52 28.34 -5.83 -22.23
N ASP A 53 27.92 -6.77 -23.08
CA ASP A 53 28.24 -8.22 -23.02
C ASP A 53 27.69 -9.15 -21.93
N SER A 54 26.88 -8.74 -20.95
CA SER A 54 26.48 -9.64 -19.85
C SER A 54 25.07 -10.28 -19.93
N LEU A 55 24.28 -10.07 -20.98
CA LEU A 55 22.99 -10.75 -21.19
C LEU A 55 23.11 -11.96 -22.15
N SER A 56 24.24 -12.67 -22.11
CA SER A 56 24.55 -13.77 -23.03
C SER A 56 23.63 -14.99 -22.90
N ASP A 57 22.82 -15.10 -21.84
CA ASP A 57 21.84 -16.19 -21.68
C ASP A 57 20.43 -15.85 -22.18
N GLY A 58 20.10 -14.58 -22.42
CA GLY A 58 18.79 -14.20 -22.97
C GLY A 58 18.67 -14.35 -24.50
N THR A 59 19.82 -14.47 -25.17
CA THR A 59 19.88 -14.52 -26.64
C THR A 59 19.46 -15.89 -27.19
N SER A 60 19.49 -16.94 -26.37
CA SER A 60 18.95 -18.25 -26.71
C SER A 60 17.41 -18.26 -26.68
N ALA A 61 16.78 -17.51 -25.77
CA ALA A 61 15.32 -17.38 -25.70
C ALA A 61 14.74 -16.55 -26.86
N ALA A 62 15.42 -15.48 -27.27
CA ALA A 62 15.00 -14.67 -28.43
C ALA A 62 15.25 -15.37 -29.78
N ARG A 63 16.23 -16.29 -29.89
CA ARG A 63 16.49 -17.07 -31.11
C ARG A 63 15.52 -18.25 -31.33
N ALA A 64 14.75 -18.63 -30.31
CA ALA A 64 13.72 -19.68 -30.39
C ALA A 64 12.32 -19.17 -30.80
N MET A 65 12.18 -17.87 -31.11
CA MET A 65 10.90 -17.23 -31.46
C MET A 65 10.23 -17.79 -32.72
N GLY A 66 10.92 -18.61 -33.52
CA GLY A 66 10.40 -19.18 -34.77
C GLY A 66 9.54 -20.44 -34.63
N THR A 67 9.44 -21.07 -33.45
CA THR A 67 8.79 -22.40 -33.35
C THR A 67 7.80 -22.62 -32.19
N GLN A 68 7.55 -21.66 -31.30
CA GLN A 68 6.67 -21.85 -30.13
C GLN A 68 5.85 -20.61 -29.72
N GLU A 69 5.24 -19.91 -30.67
CA GLU A 69 4.43 -18.69 -30.44
C GLU A 69 3.39 -18.86 -29.31
N ALA A 70 2.66 -19.99 -29.29
CA ALA A 70 1.67 -20.27 -28.25
C ALA A 70 2.26 -20.42 -26.84
N ALA A 71 3.46 -20.99 -26.70
CA ALA A 71 4.12 -21.15 -25.39
C ALA A 71 4.66 -19.83 -24.86
N HIS A 72 5.14 -18.95 -25.75
CA HIS A 72 5.54 -17.59 -25.40
C HIS A 72 4.34 -16.76 -24.94
N VAL A 73 3.20 -16.86 -25.62
CA VAL A 73 1.96 -16.18 -25.21
C VAL A 73 1.49 -16.67 -23.84
N ASP A 74 1.48 -17.99 -23.59
CA ASP A 74 1.11 -18.57 -22.28
C ASP A 74 2.02 -18.05 -21.15
N ARG A 75 3.34 -18.06 -21.37
CA ARG A 75 4.30 -17.53 -20.39
C ARG A 75 4.05 -16.05 -20.10
N ILE A 76 3.87 -15.23 -21.14
CA ILE A 76 3.63 -13.79 -20.97
C ILE A 76 2.32 -13.55 -20.21
N LEU A 77 1.25 -14.29 -20.51
CA LEU A 77 0.00 -14.19 -19.75
C LEU A 77 0.23 -14.41 -18.25
N LYS A 78 0.94 -15.48 -17.89
CA LYS A 78 1.28 -15.79 -16.49
C LYS A 78 2.14 -14.71 -15.83
N VAL A 79 3.14 -14.19 -16.55
CA VAL A 79 3.94 -13.04 -16.07
C VAL A 79 3.03 -11.85 -15.78
N LEU A 80 2.10 -11.53 -16.68
CA LEU A 80 1.22 -10.39 -16.51
C LEU A 80 0.23 -10.57 -15.35
N ASP A 81 -0.22 -11.79 -15.07
CA ASP A 81 -1.14 -12.06 -13.96
C ASP A 81 -0.52 -11.73 -12.58
N VAL A 82 0.79 -11.91 -12.40
CA VAL A 82 1.44 -11.76 -11.08
C VAL A 82 2.40 -10.57 -10.97
N ASN A 83 2.82 -9.95 -12.09
CA ASN A 83 3.78 -8.83 -12.06
C ASN A 83 3.19 -7.48 -12.43
N CYS A 84 1.95 -7.45 -12.93
CA CYS A 84 1.32 -6.20 -13.32
C CYS A 84 0.95 -5.35 -12.12
N LEU A 85 1.20 -4.06 -12.27
CA LEU A 85 0.82 -3.06 -11.28
C LEU A 85 -0.36 -2.27 -11.83
N THR A 86 -1.36 -2.06 -10.98
CA THR A 86 -2.48 -1.18 -11.30
C THR A 86 -2.10 0.26 -10.96
N GLU A 87 -2.51 1.19 -11.83
CA GLU A 87 -2.41 2.60 -11.54
C GLU A 87 -3.50 2.98 -10.51
N ASP A 88 -3.06 3.35 -9.31
CA ASP A 88 -3.90 3.98 -8.31
C ASP A 88 -4.27 5.38 -8.81
N ALA A 89 -5.51 5.58 -9.27
CA ALA A 89 -5.95 6.88 -9.77
C ALA A 89 -5.96 7.92 -8.64
N PRO A 90 -5.22 9.04 -8.76
CA PRO A 90 -5.39 10.18 -7.85
C PRO A 90 -6.80 10.80 -7.95
N ALA A 91 -7.52 10.52 -9.04
CA ALA A 91 -8.80 11.13 -9.39
C ALA A 91 -10.03 10.38 -8.87
N ALA A 92 -9.90 9.18 -8.29
CA ALA A 92 -11.06 8.45 -7.76
C ALA A 92 -11.79 9.25 -6.66
N ASP A 93 -11.01 9.94 -5.80
CA ASP A 93 -11.53 10.82 -4.74
C ASP A 93 -12.14 12.12 -5.28
N VAL A 94 -11.63 12.65 -6.40
CA VAL A 94 -12.13 13.90 -7.02
C VAL A 94 -13.45 13.67 -7.75
N LEU A 95 -13.69 12.46 -8.25
CA LEU A 95 -14.90 12.09 -9.00
C LEU A 95 -16.01 11.50 -8.12
N GLY A 96 -15.82 11.43 -6.79
CA GLY A 96 -16.86 11.05 -5.84
C GLY A 96 -17.34 9.60 -5.96
N ASN A 97 -16.58 8.72 -6.64
CA ASN A 97 -16.89 7.31 -6.72
C ASN A 97 -16.09 6.56 -5.66
N ASN A 98 -16.77 5.97 -4.67
CA ASN A 98 -16.20 5.11 -3.62
C ASN A 98 -15.64 3.77 -4.15
N GLY A 99 -15.30 3.67 -5.43
CA GLY A 99 -14.68 2.52 -6.05
C GLY A 99 -13.26 2.87 -6.47
N VAL A 100 -12.33 1.95 -6.28
CA VAL A 100 -10.99 2.03 -6.88
C VAL A 100 -11.17 2.12 -8.40
N VAL A 101 -11.08 3.33 -8.95
CA VAL A 101 -11.03 3.53 -10.40
C VAL A 101 -9.60 3.20 -10.80
N ASN A 102 -9.33 1.96 -11.19
CA ASN A 102 -8.05 1.62 -11.82
C ASN A 102 -7.97 2.36 -13.16
N CYS A 103 -7.09 3.36 -13.26
CA CYS A 103 -6.93 4.16 -14.48
C CYS A 103 -6.08 3.46 -15.55
N GLY A 104 -5.35 2.39 -15.19
CA GLY A 104 -4.53 1.62 -16.11
C GLY A 104 -3.89 0.39 -15.46
N VAL A 105 -3.36 -0.50 -16.30
CA VAL A 105 -2.49 -1.61 -15.92
C VAL A 105 -1.17 -1.44 -16.66
N GLY A 106 -0.06 -1.71 -15.98
CA GLY A 106 1.27 -1.61 -16.58
C GLY A 106 2.23 -2.67 -16.03
N LEU A 107 3.25 -2.96 -16.82
CA LEU A 107 4.35 -3.85 -16.47
C LEU A 107 5.62 -3.01 -16.30
N TRP A 108 6.05 -2.82 -15.05
CA TRP A 108 7.32 -2.18 -14.74
C TRP A 108 8.27 -3.22 -14.16
N VAL A 109 9.11 -3.79 -15.01
CA VAL A 109 9.93 -4.97 -14.68
C VAL A 109 10.71 -4.81 -13.37
N LEU A 110 11.40 -3.68 -13.17
CA LEU A 110 12.20 -3.46 -11.97
C LEU A 110 11.33 -3.40 -10.68
N PRO A 111 10.27 -2.58 -10.61
CA PRO A 111 9.32 -2.61 -9.49
C PRO A 111 8.61 -3.95 -9.23
N SER A 112 8.46 -4.82 -10.24
CA SER A 112 7.78 -6.13 -10.08
C SER A 112 8.49 -7.08 -9.10
N PHE A 113 9.78 -6.86 -8.81
CA PHE A 113 10.52 -7.64 -7.80
C PHE A 113 10.27 -7.18 -6.35
N ILE A 114 9.53 -6.10 -6.13
CA ILE A 114 9.28 -5.58 -4.79
C ILE A 114 8.09 -6.31 -4.17
N ASN A 115 8.34 -7.04 -3.08
CA ASN A 115 7.33 -7.84 -2.40
C ASN A 115 6.33 -7.02 -1.57
N HIS A 116 5.25 -7.71 -1.22
CA HIS A 116 4.22 -7.15 -0.34
C HIS A 116 4.60 -7.15 1.14
N SER A 117 4.24 -6.07 1.84
CA SER A 117 4.08 -6.10 3.29
C SER A 117 2.89 -5.25 3.73
N CYS A 118 2.15 -5.70 4.75
CA CYS A 118 1.12 -4.89 5.42
C CYS A 118 1.71 -3.87 6.41
N HIS A 119 3.03 -3.91 6.58
CA HIS A 119 3.86 -2.92 7.25
C HIS A 119 5.03 -2.55 6.30
N PRO A 120 4.74 -1.82 5.20
CA PRO A 120 5.70 -1.58 4.15
C PRO A 120 6.78 -0.57 4.56
N ASN A 121 7.87 -0.52 3.82
CA ASN A 121 8.95 0.47 3.98
C ASN A 121 9.20 1.31 2.72
N ALA A 122 8.49 1.02 1.64
CA ALA A 122 8.43 1.83 0.44
C ALA A 122 6.99 2.09 -0.01
N ARG A 123 6.83 3.08 -0.88
CA ARG A 123 5.57 3.43 -1.55
C ARG A 123 5.83 3.61 -3.03
N ARG A 124 4.77 3.40 -3.81
CA ARG A 124 4.75 3.59 -5.26
C ARG A 124 3.78 4.70 -5.61
N THR A 125 4.14 5.53 -6.57
CA THR A 125 3.27 6.53 -7.20
C THR A 125 3.49 6.50 -8.70
N HIS A 126 2.45 6.74 -9.48
CA HIS A 126 2.55 6.86 -10.93
C HIS A 126 2.49 8.33 -11.35
N ILE A 127 3.36 8.71 -12.29
CA ILE A 127 3.29 10.00 -12.99
C ILE A 127 3.32 9.70 -14.48
N GLY A 128 2.14 9.72 -15.12
CA GLY A 128 1.99 9.22 -16.48
C GLY A 128 2.33 7.72 -16.54
N ASP A 129 3.24 7.36 -17.45
CA ASP A 129 3.75 6.00 -17.64
C ASP A 129 4.94 5.63 -16.71
N HIS A 130 5.37 6.54 -15.84
CA HIS A 130 6.49 6.30 -14.93
C HIS A 130 6.01 5.81 -13.56
N ALA A 131 6.52 4.66 -13.11
CA ALA A 131 6.40 4.21 -11.73
C ALA A 131 7.56 4.74 -10.90
N ILE A 132 7.24 5.50 -9.85
CA ILE A 132 8.21 6.04 -8.91
C ILE A 132 8.06 5.31 -7.59
N VAL A 133 9.15 4.68 -7.14
CA VAL A 133 9.22 4.01 -5.85
C VAL A 133 10.13 4.81 -4.93
N HIS A 134 9.65 5.12 -3.73
CA HIS A 134 10.42 5.83 -2.71
C HIS A 134 10.30 5.16 -1.35
N ALA A 135 11.37 5.26 -0.56
CA ALA A 135 11.33 4.84 0.84
C ALA A 135 10.31 5.70 1.61
N SER A 136 9.44 5.04 2.37
CA SER A 136 8.41 5.68 3.19
C SER A 136 8.76 5.73 4.67
N ARG A 137 9.86 5.06 5.05
CA ARG A 137 10.58 5.19 6.33
C ARG A 137 12.05 4.84 6.11
N ASP A 138 12.87 4.99 7.14
CA ASP A 138 14.25 4.53 7.10
C ASP A 138 14.30 3.01 6.89
N ILE A 139 15.19 2.57 6.00
CA ILE A 139 15.41 1.18 5.59
C ILE A 139 16.83 0.80 6.01
N LYS A 140 16.98 -0.26 6.80
CA LYS A 140 18.31 -0.72 7.22
C LYS A 140 19.01 -1.49 6.11
N ALA A 141 20.34 -1.52 6.14
CA ALA A 141 21.10 -2.39 5.23
C ALA A 141 20.68 -3.85 5.42
N GLY A 142 20.39 -4.55 4.31
CA GLY A 142 19.88 -5.92 4.31
C GLY A 142 18.39 -6.06 4.59
N GLU A 143 17.66 -4.97 4.83
CA GLU A 143 16.20 -5.00 4.96
C GLU A 143 15.55 -5.06 3.57
N GLU A 144 14.64 -6.03 3.37
CA GLU A 144 13.88 -6.17 2.13
C GLU A 144 12.99 -4.93 1.88
N ILE A 145 13.01 -4.42 0.65
CA ILE A 145 12.12 -3.33 0.23
C ILE A 145 10.73 -3.93 -0.05
N THR A 146 9.68 -3.33 0.54
CA THR A 146 8.30 -3.79 0.37
C THR A 146 7.32 -2.62 0.24
N PHE A 147 6.28 -2.78 -0.57
CA PHE A 147 5.16 -1.84 -0.67
C PHE A 147 3.81 -2.59 -0.59
N PRO A 148 2.68 -1.91 -0.28
CA PRO A 148 1.40 -2.58 -0.19
C PRO A 148 0.85 -2.88 -1.60
N TYR A 149 0.36 -4.10 -1.84
CA TYR A 149 -0.26 -4.50 -3.12
C TYR A 149 -1.75 -4.19 -3.15
N PHE A 150 -2.36 -4.09 -1.97
CA PHE A 150 -3.76 -3.84 -1.73
C PHE A 150 -3.88 -2.92 -0.52
N ASP A 151 -5.10 -2.46 -0.23
CA ASP A 151 -5.34 -1.61 0.94
C ASP A 151 -4.98 -2.36 2.24
N VAL A 152 -4.08 -1.77 3.01
CA VAL A 152 -3.60 -2.29 4.30
C VAL A 152 -4.32 -1.64 5.48
N LEU A 153 -5.22 -0.69 5.25
CA LEU A 153 -6.05 -0.04 6.27
C LEU A 153 -7.39 -0.74 6.48
N VAL A 154 -7.44 -2.04 6.15
CA VAL A 154 -8.60 -2.92 6.32
C VAL A 154 -8.28 -4.06 7.31
N PRO A 155 -9.32 -4.73 7.85
CA PRO A 155 -9.12 -5.79 8.83
C PRO A 155 -8.34 -6.99 8.29
N VAL A 156 -7.78 -7.79 9.21
CA VAL A 156 -6.91 -8.92 8.86
C VAL A 156 -7.58 -9.94 7.95
N SER A 157 -8.90 -10.17 8.12
CA SER A 157 -9.67 -11.07 7.27
C SER A 157 -9.65 -10.64 5.80
N LYS A 158 -9.83 -9.34 5.56
CA LYS A 158 -9.79 -8.72 4.22
C LYS A 158 -8.39 -8.72 3.62
N ARG A 159 -7.35 -8.44 4.42
CA ARG A 159 -5.96 -8.53 3.94
C ARG A 159 -5.57 -9.96 3.56
N ARG A 160 -6.05 -10.97 4.30
CA ARG A 160 -5.84 -12.40 3.96
C ARG A 160 -6.63 -12.84 2.73
N GLU A 161 -7.85 -12.34 2.58
CA GLU A 161 -8.65 -12.55 1.37
C GLU A 161 -7.90 -11.99 0.14
N ALA A 162 -7.41 -10.76 0.23
CA ALA A 162 -6.64 -10.11 -0.83
C ALA A 162 -5.31 -10.83 -1.14
N SER A 163 -4.53 -11.22 -0.12
CA SER A 163 -3.28 -11.94 -0.37
C SER A 163 -3.52 -13.30 -1.02
N ARG A 164 -4.56 -14.05 -0.60
CA ARG A 164 -4.93 -15.32 -1.22
C ARG A 164 -5.41 -15.15 -2.65
N ALA A 165 -6.18 -14.10 -2.93
CA ALA A 165 -6.59 -13.76 -4.29
C ALA A 165 -5.38 -13.44 -5.19
N TRP A 166 -4.29 -12.92 -4.61
CA TRP A 166 -3.02 -12.68 -5.28
C TRP A 166 -2.12 -13.94 -5.35
N GLY A 167 -2.50 -15.04 -4.72
CA GLY A 167 -1.74 -16.30 -4.77
C GLY A 167 -0.75 -16.52 -3.62
N PHE A 168 -0.77 -15.72 -2.54
CA PHE A 168 0.16 -15.88 -1.42
C PHE A 168 -0.47 -15.71 -0.03
N GLU A 169 0.26 -16.11 1.01
CA GLU A 169 -0.07 -15.82 2.41
C GLU A 169 0.90 -14.80 2.99
N CYS A 170 0.39 -13.63 3.37
CA CYS A 170 1.23 -12.57 3.96
C CYS A 170 1.67 -12.93 5.39
N LYS A 171 2.99 -13.07 5.60
CA LYS A 171 3.62 -13.42 6.89
C LYS A 171 4.39 -12.26 7.53
N CYS A 172 4.08 -11.02 7.15
CA CYS A 172 4.72 -9.84 7.74
C CYS A 172 4.43 -9.73 9.26
N ASP A 173 5.24 -8.92 9.98
CA ASP A 173 5.12 -8.70 11.43
C ASP A 173 3.68 -8.44 11.89
N ARG A 174 2.93 -7.64 11.13
CA ARG A 174 1.55 -7.29 11.42
C ARG A 174 0.60 -8.49 11.29
N CYS A 175 0.71 -9.24 10.20
CA CYS A 175 -0.11 -10.44 9.99
C CYS A 175 0.17 -11.53 11.03
N ARG A 176 1.43 -11.72 11.42
CA ARG A 176 1.80 -12.69 12.46
C ARG A 176 1.24 -12.29 13.81
N PHE A 177 1.42 -11.03 14.21
CA PHE A 177 0.88 -10.52 15.47
C PHE A 177 -0.64 -10.71 15.58
N GLU A 178 -1.39 -10.36 14.53
CA GLU A 178 -2.85 -10.50 14.54
C GLU A 178 -3.32 -11.98 14.42
N ALA A 179 -2.40 -12.92 14.16
CA ALA A 179 -2.67 -14.35 14.14
C ALA A 179 -2.38 -15.07 15.47
N GLU A 180 -1.32 -14.66 16.18
CA GLU A 180 -0.73 -15.39 17.31
C GLU A 180 -1.50 -15.26 18.63
N ASP A 181 -2.09 -14.10 18.94
CA ASP A 181 -2.81 -13.89 20.20
C ASP A 181 -4.28 -14.33 20.07
N SER A 182 -4.64 -15.44 20.72
CA SER A 182 -5.99 -16.02 20.65
C SER A 182 -7.09 -15.13 21.24
N ILE A 183 -6.78 -14.38 22.30
CA ILE A 183 -7.72 -13.49 22.98
C ILE A 183 -7.96 -12.24 22.13
N LEU A 184 -6.89 -11.67 21.59
CA LEU A 184 -6.98 -10.52 20.70
C LEU A 184 -7.66 -10.89 19.39
N ARG A 185 -7.37 -12.09 18.85
CA ARG A 185 -8.01 -12.61 17.64
C ARG A 185 -9.54 -12.72 17.80
N GLN A 186 -10.04 -13.18 18.94
CA GLN A 186 -11.47 -13.19 19.22
C GLN A 186 -12.07 -11.78 19.22
N GLU A 187 -11.36 -10.81 19.80
CA GLU A 187 -11.79 -9.42 19.82
C GLU A 187 -11.82 -8.79 18.42
N ILE A 188 -10.80 -9.09 17.60
CA ILE A 188 -10.73 -8.66 16.19
C ILE A 188 -11.95 -9.21 15.44
N LEU A 189 -12.19 -10.52 15.51
CA LEU A 189 -13.30 -11.17 14.81
C LEU A 189 -14.67 -10.63 15.26
N LYS A 190 -14.85 -10.39 16.56
CA LYS A 190 -16.05 -9.78 17.10
C LYS A 190 -16.24 -8.37 16.54
N SER A 191 -15.19 -7.56 16.54
CA SER A 191 -15.23 -6.18 16.07
C SER A 191 -15.50 -6.09 14.56
N GLU A 192 -14.91 -6.98 13.76
CA GLU A 192 -15.23 -7.11 12.34
C GLU A 192 -16.70 -7.47 12.11
N LYS A 193 -17.23 -8.43 12.86
CA LYS A 193 -18.64 -8.85 12.75
C LYS A 193 -19.60 -7.73 13.16
N ASP A 194 -19.31 -7.04 14.27
CA ASP A 194 -20.12 -5.92 14.74
C ASP A 194 -20.22 -4.84 13.65
N LEU A 195 -19.07 -4.44 13.07
CA LEU A 195 -19.03 -3.46 11.98
C LEU A 195 -19.80 -3.94 10.74
N ALA A 196 -19.64 -5.20 10.35
CA ALA A 196 -20.35 -5.78 9.21
C ALA A 196 -21.88 -5.83 9.42
N SER A 197 -22.34 -5.96 10.67
CA SER A 197 -23.76 -5.96 11.04
C SER A 197 -24.35 -4.56 11.27
N GLY A 198 -23.58 -3.48 11.06
CA GLY A 198 -24.03 -2.12 11.33
C GLY A 198 -24.06 -1.74 12.81
N GLY A 199 -23.19 -2.34 13.63
CA GLY A 199 -23.04 -2.01 15.05
C GLY A 199 -22.56 -0.57 15.29
N ASP A 200 -22.72 -0.07 16.53
CA ASP A 200 -22.26 1.28 16.92
C ASP A 200 -20.73 1.38 16.79
N ILE A 201 -20.28 2.10 15.76
CA ILE A 201 -18.86 2.30 15.42
C ILE A 201 -18.06 2.79 16.63
N GLY A 202 -18.58 3.76 17.36
CA GLY A 202 -17.87 4.31 18.52
C GLY A 202 -17.76 3.30 19.66
N ALA A 203 -18.77 2.44 19.85
CA ALA A 203 -18.69 1.35 20.83
C ALA A 203 -17.62 0.32 20.44
N VAL A 204 -17.44 0.03 19.14
CA VAL A 204 -16.38 -0.86 18.64
C VAL A 204 -15.01 -0.25 18.91
N VAL A 205 -14.77 1.00 18.51
CA VAL A 205 -13.48 1.68 18.70
C VAL A 205 -13.10 1.76 20.18
N VAL A 206 -14.04 2.19 21.03
CA VAL A 206 -13.79 2.29 22.48
C VAL A 206 -13.43 0.93 23.08
N ARG A 207 -14.12 -0.14 22.67
CA ARG A 207 -13.84 -1.49 23.17
C ARG A 207 -12.46 -1.96 22.72
N LEU A 208 -12.06 -1.69 21.48
CA LEU A 208 -10.72 -1.98 20.98
C LEU A 208 -9.65 -1.24 21.78
N GLU A 209 -9.80 0.07 21.99
CA GLU A 209 -8.86 0.87 22.79
C GLU A 209 -8.78 0.40 24.25
N GLU A 210 -9.92 0.10 24.88
CA GLU A 210 -9.94 -0.46 26.23
C GLU A 210 -9.26 -1.83 26.31
N LYS A 211 -9.45 -2.69 25.31
CA LYS A 211 -8.80 -4.00 25.25
C LYS A 211 -7.29 -3.85 25.08
N MET A 212 -6.85 -3.00 24.14
CA MET A 212 -5.44 -2.68 23.93
C MET A 212 -4.78 -2.08 25.17
N ARG A 213 -5.52 -1.31 25.98
CA ARG A 213 -5.04 -0.73 27.24
C ARG A 213 -4.90 -1.77 28.36
N LYS A 214 -5.80 -2.75 28.40
CA LYS A 214 -5.83 -3.80 29.44
C LYS A 214 -4.88 -4.96 29.14
N SER A 215 -4.64 -5.24 27.86
CA SER A 215 -3.71 -6.28 27.42
C SER A 215 -2.26 -5.75 27.39
N VAL A 216 -1.27 -6.62 27.57
CA VAL A 216 0.17 -6.28 27.49
C VAL A 216 0.61 -6.15 26.02
N VAL A 217 -0.02 -5.22 25.29
CA VAL A 217 0.24 -4.96 23.87
C VAL A 217 1.21 -3.79 23.73
N ARG A 218 2.30 -3.97 22.99
CA ARG A 218 3.28 -2.91 22.72
C ARG A 218 2.67 -1.80 21.86
N GLU A 219 3.17 -0.57 21.94
CA GLU A 219 2.63 0.56 21.16
C GLU A 219 2.57 0.28 19.64
N ARG A 220 3.63 -0.32 19.07
CA ARG A 220 3.64 -0.73 17.65
C ARG A 220 2.53 -1.72 17.29
N GLN A 221 2.17 -2.61 18.22
CA GLN A 221 1.10 -3.59 18.01
C GLN A 221 -0.28 -2.93 18.14
N LYS A 222 -0.44 -1.93 19.02
CA LYS A 222 -1.67 -1.11 19.05
C LYS A 222 -1.88 -0.38 17.73
N ALA A 223 -0.81 0.17 17.17
CA ALA A 223 -0.83 0.81 15.85
C ALA A 223 -1.29 -0.15 14.73
N PHE A 224 -0.85 -1.41 14.75
CA PHE A 224 -1.34 -2.43 13.81
C PHE A 224 -2.86 -2.62 13.88
N LEU A 225 -3.42 -2.68 15.09
CA LEU A 225 -4.87 -2.81 15.29
C LEU A 225 -5.61 -1.55 14.84
N ARG A 226 -5.10 -0.35 15.18
CA ARG A 226 -5.66 0.91 14.69
C ARG A 226 -5.68 0.97 13.16
N ALA A 227 -4.61 0.51 12.51
CA ALA A 227 -4.55 0.40 11.06
C ALA A 227 -5.58 -0.60 10.52
N SER A 228 -5.80 -1.73 11.19
CA SER A 228 -6.77 -2.75 10.76
C SER A 228 -8.23 -2.29 10.89
N PHE A 229 -8.50 -1.35 11.79
CA PHE A 229 -9.83 -0.77 11.99
C PHE A 229 -9.89 0.70 11.58
N TRP A 230 -9.02 1.13 10.67
CA TRP A 230 -8.87 2.55 10.32
C TRP A 230 -10.18 3.18 9.84
N SER A 231 -10.98 2.46 9.05
CA SER A 231 -12.30 2.93 8.61
C SER A 231 -13.24 3.27 9.77
N ALA A 232 -13.21 2.48 10.85
CA ALA A 232 -14.00 2.75 12.06
C ALA A 232 -13.47 3.96 12.84
N TYR A 233 -12.13 4.12 12.94
CA TYR A 233 -11.54 5.32 13.53
C TYR A 233 -11.86 6.57 12.71
N SER A 234 -11.66 6.55 11.39
CA SER A 234 -11.99 7.68 10.51
C SER A 234 -13.46 8.06 10.65
N ALA A 235 -14.38 7.09 10.52
CA ALA A 235 -15.81 7.35 10.64
C ALA A 235 -16.23 7.88 12.02
N LEU A 236 -15.53 7.48 13.10
CA LEU A 236 -15.74 8.04 14.42
C LEU A 236 -15.36 9.52 14.47
N TYR A 237 -14.15 9.88 14.01
CA TYR A 237 -13.66 11.26 14.05
C TYR A 237 -14.37 12.19 13.06
N ASP A 238 -14.81 11.66 11.91
CA ASP A 238 -15.57 12.41 10.91
C ASP A 238 -17.02 12.71 11.35
N SER A 239 -17.49 12.16 12.48
CA SER A 239 -18.86 12.33 12.98
C SER A 239 -18.92 13.09 14.32
N ASP A 240 -19.37 14.35 14.29
CA ASP A 240 -19.64 15.16 15.48
C ASP A 240 -20.56 14.44 16.50
N LYS A 241 -21.56 13.72 16.00
CA LYS A 241 -22.49 12.97 16.86
C LYS A 241 -21.78 11.86 17.62
N LEU A 242 -20.91 11.10 16.94
CA LEU A 242 -20.15 10.03 17.58
C LEU A 242 -19.07 10.60 18.50
N MET A 243 -18.39 11.69 18.11
CA MET A 243 -17.38 12.35 18.94
C MET A 243 -17.98 12.95 20.22
N ARG A 244 -19.18 13.54 20.16
CA ARG A 244 -19.90 13.99 21.38
C ARG A 244 -20.21 12.84 22.34
N LYS A 245 -20.55 11.66 21.80
CA LYS A 245 -20.92 10.48 22.60
C LYS A 245 -19.71 9.71 23.14
N TRP A 246 -18.67 9.55 22.33
CA TRP A 246 -17.57 8.60 22.58
C TRP A 246 -16.19 9.25 22.69
N GLY A 247 -16.02 10.50 22.24
CA GLY A 247 -14.71 11.16 22.08
C GLY A 247 -13.84 11.20 23.34
N ARG A 248 -14.44 11.29 24.54
CA ARG A 248 -13.71 11.27 25.82
C ARG A 248 -13.09 9.91 26.17
N ARG A 249 -13.49 8.84 25.49
CA ARG A 249 -13.06 7.45 25.76
C ARG A 249 -12.07 6.92 24.73
N VAL A 250 -11.73 7.72 23.73
CA VAL A 250 -10.78 7.36 22.67
C VAL A 250 -9.61 8.35 22.67
N PRO A 251 -8.44 7.98 22.14
CA PRO A 251 -7.36 8.94 21.97
C PRO A 251 -7.70 10.04 20.95
N SER A 252 -6.87 11.08 20.87
CA SER A 252 -7.05 12.13 19.86
C SER A 252 -6.84 11.60 18.44
N GLU A 253 -7.51 12.20 17.45
CA GLU A 253 -7.36 11.84 16.03
C GLU A 253 -5.90 11.95 15.59
N ALA A 254 -5.19 13.01 16.02
CA ALA A 254 -3.78 13.21 15.70
C ALA A 254 -2.89 12.06 16.21
N LEU A 255 -3.12 11.57 17.43
CA LEU A 255 -2.34 10.45 17.98
C LEU A 255 -2.64 9.15 17.23
N VAL A 256 -3.92 8.89 16.93
CA VAL A 256 -4.31 7.70 16.18
C VAL A 256 -3.71 7.75 14.77
N ALA A 257 -3.83 8.88 14.07
CA ALA A 257 -3.26 9.08 12.74
C ALA A 257 -1.72 8.92 12.74
N GLU A 258 -1.03 9.52 13.71
CA GLU A 258 0.43 9.38 13.84
C GLU A 258 0.85 7.92 14.02
N THR A 259 0.23 7.21 14.96
CA THR A 259 0.58 5.81 15.25
C THR A 259 0.27 4.90 14.06
N VAL A 260 -0.84 5.14 13.35
CA VAL A 260 -1.16 4.40 12.13
C VAL A 260 -0.13 4.69 11.03
N ALA A 261 0.27 5.95 10.84
CA ALA A 261 1.25 6.32 9.84
C ALA A 261 2.62 5.64 10.06
N ASP A 262 3.01 5.39 11.30
CA ASP A 262 4.25 4.66 11.64
C ASP A 262 4.24 3.20 11.17
N VAL A 263 3.06 2.60 11.03
CA VAL A 263 2.92 1.19 10.64
C VAL A 263 2.48 0.97 9.20
N VAL A 264 1.80 1.92 8.56
CA VAL A 264 1.46 1.80 7.13
C VAL A 264 2.38 2.61 6.22
N SER A 265 3.27 3.42 6.80
CA SER A 265 4.30 4.21 6.11
C SER A 265 3.72 5.03 4.93
N GLY A 266 2.85 6.00 5.27
CA GLY A 266 2.31 7.02 4.36
C GLY A 266 0.98 6.67 3.68
N ASN A 267 -0.12 7.31 4.06
CA ASN A 267 -1.42 7.17 3.38
C ASN A 267 -2.15 8.52 3.40
N GLU A 268 -2.89 8.84 2.35
CA GLU A 268 -3.56 10.14 2.23
C GLU A 268 -4.68 10.34 3.25
N SER A 269 -5.51 9.32 3.53
CA SER A 269 -6.57 9.42 4.55
C SER A 269 -5.98 9.62 5.95
N VAL A 270 -4.86 8.96 6.25
CA VAL A 270 -4.13 9.12 7.52
C VAL A 270 -3.51 10.51 7.63
N LEU A 271 -2.98 11.04 6.52
CA LEU A 271 -2.46 12.41 6.46
C LEU A 271 -3.55 13.45 6.66
N LYS A 272 -4.72 13.26 6.04
CA LYS A 272 -5.93 14.10 6.24
C LYS A 272 -6.36 14.10 7.71
N ALA A 273 -6.43 12.93 8.34
CA ALA A 273 -6.76 12.80 9.75
C ALA A 273 -5.73 13.49 10.66
N MET A 274 -4.43 13.36 10.36
CA MET A 274 -3.38 14.08 11.09
C MET A 274 -3.57 15.60 10.99
N LEU A 275 -3.86 16.12 9.79
CA LEU A 275 -4.10 17.55 9.56
C LEU A 275 -5.33 18.07 10.31
N ARG A 276 -6.42 17.30 10.37
CA ARG A 276 -7.63 17.65 11.14
C ARG A 276 -7.36 17.67 12.64
N GLY A 277 -6.85 16.58 13.20
CA GLY A 277 -6.56 16.47 14.62
C GLY A 277 -5.52 17.47 15.12
N SER A 278 -4.70 18.02 14.23
CA SER A 278 -3.75 19.10 14.52
C SER A 278 -4.42 20.45 14.81
N ARG A 279 -5.67 20.67 14.35
CA ARG A 279 -6.42 21.93 14.58
C ARG A 279 -7.02 22.00 15.98
N ASP A 280 -7.29 20.86 16.60
CA ASP A 280 -8.09 20.77 17.83
C ASP A 280 -7.30 21.16 19.09
N GLY A 281 -6.01 21.48 18.98
CA GLY A 281 -5.16 21.94 20.09
C GLY A 281 -4.97 20.93 21.24
N ASN A 282 -5.65 19.79 21.18
CA ASN A 282 -5.73 18.79 22.24
C ASN A 282 -4.65 17.72 22.02
N GLY A 283 -3.44 18.01 22.49
CA GLY A 283 -2.48 16.98 22.90
C GLY A 283 -1.42 16.53 21.90
N CYS A 284 -1.16 17.29 20.82
CA CYS A 284 -0.03 17.01 19.94
C CYS A 284 0.99 18.15 20.00
N GLY A 285 1.85 18.14 21.02
CA GLY A 285 3.09 18.93 20.99
C GLY A 285 2.95 20.44 20.82
N ASN A 286 4.07 21.12 20.57
CA ASN A 286 4.01 22.50 20.08
C ASN A 286 3.70 22.50 18.56
N ARG A 287 3.30 23.65 18.02
CA ARG A 287 2.93 23.81 16.58
C ARG A 287 4.00 23.31 15.60
N LEU A 288 5.29 23.41 15.93
CA LEU A 288 6.39 22.94 15.09
C LEU A 288 6.47 21.40 15.07
N GLU A 289 6.26 20.74 16.20
CA GLU A 289 6.27 19.27 16.28
C GLU A 289 5.14 18.68 15.42
N VAL A 290 3.98 19.33 15.42
CA VAL A 290 2.85 18.97 14.57
C VAL A 290 3.18 19.12 13.09
N GLU A 291 3.76 20.27 12.70
CA GLU A 291 4.18 20.52 11.32
C GLU A 291 5.21 19.46 10.86
N ASP A 292 6.16 19.08 11.71
CA ASP A 292 7.16 18.06 11.38
C ASP A 292 6.53 16.67 11.20
N LYS A 293 5.58 16.29 12.06
CA LYS A 293 4.82 15.03 11.91
C LYS A 293 4.02 14.99 10.61
N VAL A 294 3.30 16.07 10.31
CA VAL A 294 2.54 16.21 9.06
C VAL A 294 3.46 16.12 7.84
N VAL A 295 4.61 16.80 7.85
CA VAL A 295 5.60 16.72 6.78
C VAL A 295 6.21 15.33 6.66
N ARG A 296 6.45 14.64 7.77
CA ARG A 296 6.94 13.25 7.79
C ARG A 296 5.95 12.30 7.12
N ILE A 297 4.68 12.36 7.51
CA ILE A 297 3.62 11.54 6.89
C ILE A 297 3.45 11.90 5.41
N GLY A 298 3.45 13.20 5.07
CA GLY A 298 3.37 13.67 3.69
C GLY A 298 4.53 13.19 2.82
N ARG A 299 5.76 13.19 3.35
CA ARG A 299 6.93 12.61 2.66
C ARG A 299 6.84 11.11 2.50
N ALA A 300 6.30 10.39 3.48
CA ALA A 300 6.06 8.97 3.35
C ALA A 300 5.04 8.67 2.24
N THR A 301 3.96 9.47 2.16
CA THR A 301 2.90 9.33 1.14
C THR A 301 3.36 9.71 -0.26
N TYR A 302 3.94 10.90 -0.44
CA TYR A 302 4.21 11.48 -1.77
C TYR A 302 5.70 11.51 -2.15
N GLY A 303 6.59 11.03 -1.28
CA GLY A 303 8.02 11.08 -1.51
C GLY A 303 8.56 12.52 -1.57
N LYS A 304 9.67 12.70 -2.30
CA LYS A 304 10.25 14.02 -2.59
C LYS A 304 9.62 14.69 -3.82
N LEU A 305 8.62 14.06 -4.45
CA LEU A 305 7.92 14.57 -5.63
C LEU A 305 7.18 15.86 -5.28
N VAL A 306 6.53 15.89 -4.13
CA VAL A 306 5.85 17.08 -3.62
C VAL A 306 6.83 17.85 -2.73
N LYS A 307 7.30 19.00 -3.22
CA LYS A 307 8.16 19.90 -2.44
C LYS A 307 7.45 20.35 -1.17
N ARG A 308 8.20 20.62 -0.09
CA ARG A 308 7.66 21.04 1.22
C ARG A 308 6.63 22.17 1.12
N HIS A 309 6.88 23.19 0.29
CA HIS A 309 5.93 24.31 0.10
C HIS A 309 4.64 23.85 -0.58
N ALA A 310 4.74 23.14 -1.71
CA ALA A 310 3.58 22.56 -2.40
C ALA A 310 2.78 21.59 -1.50
N MET A 311 3.49 20.84 -0.65
CA MET A 311 2.89 19.96 0.34
C MET A 311 2.07 20.76 1.36
N ARG A 312 2.60 21.86 1.88
CA ARG A 312 1.85 22.78 2.78
C ARG A 312 0.63 23.38 2.11
N ASP A 313 0.73 23.76 0.83
CA ASP A 313 -0.40 24.35 0.11
C ASP A 313 -1.47 23.32 -0.24
N LEU A 314 -1.08 22.10 -0.64
CA LEU A 314 -1.99 20.97 -0.79
C LEU A 314 -2.74 20.72 0.53
N PHE A 315 -2.03 20.74 1.66
CA PHE A 315 -2.64 20.55 2.98
C PHE A 315 -3.64 21.64 3.34
N ARG A 316 -3.34 22.91 3.02
CA ARG A 316 -4.28 24.02 3.20
C ARG A 316 -5.55 23.79 2.38
N LEU A 317 -5.40 23.42 1.11
CA LEU A 317 -6.55 23.16 0.23
C LEU A 317 -7.39 21.98 0.72
N THR A 318 -6.77 20.89 1.18
CA THR A 318 -7.48 19.73 1.72
C THR A 318 -8.26 20.07 3.01
N LEU A 319 -7.67 20.91 3.87
CA LEU A 319 -8.31 21.43 5.08
C LEU A 319 -9.46 22.40 4.78
N ASP A 320 -9.34 23.19 3.71
CA ASP A 320 -10.38 24.15 3.30
C ASP A 320 -11.55 23.46 2.59
N ALA A 321 -11.29 22.40 1.82
CA ALA A 321 -12.31 21.61 1.15
C ALA A 321 -13.24 20.90 2.16
N THR A 322 -12.71 20.44 3.29
CA THR A 322 -13.51 19.86 4.38
C THR A 322 -14.40 20.89 5.08
N ASN A 323 -14.00 22.17 5.12
CA ASN A 323 -14.86 23.24 5.64
C ASN A 323 -16.05 23.57 4.71
N LYS A 324 -15.97 23.25 3.41
CA LYS A 324 -17.03 23.56 2.43
C LYS A 324 -18.13 22.51 2.32
N ILE A 325 -17.93 21.32 2.88
CA ILE A 325 -18.95 20.24 2.89
C ILE A 325 -19.89 20.38 4.12
N ASN A 326 -19.55 21.27 5.07
CA ASN A 326 -20.33 21.53 6.29
C ASN A 326 -21.08 22.89 6.27
N ILE A 327 -21.38 23.45 5.10
CA ILE A 327 -22.31 24.58 4.90
C ILE A 327 -23.46 24.10 4.03
#